data_AF-A0A8C5SQA3-F1
#
_entry.id   AF-A0A8C5SQA3-F1
#
_cell.length_a   1.000
_cell.length_b   1.000
_cell.length_c   1.000
_cell.angle_alpha   90.00
_cell.angle_beta   90.00
_cell.angle_gamma   90.00
#
_symmetry.space_group_name_H-M   'P 1'
#
loop_
_entity.id
_entity.type
_entity.pdbx_description
1 polymer ?
#
loop_
_entity_poly.entity_id
_entity_poly.type
_entity_poly.pdbx_seq_one_letter_code
_entity_poly.pdbx_strand_id
1 'polypeptide(L)'
;LLLLSTLQIKCAQYWPQKEEKEMFFEDTNFTLILISEDIKSYYTVRLLELKNLITHEMREILHFHYTTWPDFGVPESPASFLNFLFKVRESGSLSPQHGPIVVHCSAGIGRSGTFCLVDTCLLLMDKRKDPSSVDIKQVLLEMRNYRMGLIQTADQLRFSYLAVTEGAKFIMGDSSVQEQWKELSNEDLDPPPEHTPPPPRPPKRTSEMNNGRVHGDMEVLSKHPRAEEEIKYVASTLEASVLDGRACSSEQQVIESTSPDITLRKRTVDASPCNDEILKPEEEDEESMMTTWKPFLVNICLFTVLTAGAYLCYRVYFH
;
A
#
# COMPACT_ATOMS: atom_id res chain seq x y z
N LEU A 1 3.88 -4.47 0.51
CA LEU A 1 3.37 -5.22 1.71
C LEU A 1 2.52 -6.40 1.28
N LEU A 2 2.98 -7.63 1.53
CA LEU A 2 2.19 -8.85 1.34
C LEU A 2 1.64 -9.38 2.68
N LEU A 3 0.41 -9.89 2.68
CA LEU A 3 -0.32 -10.44 3.82
C LEU A 3 -1.25 -11.56 3.33
N LEU A 4 -1.02 -12.83 3.69
CA LEU A 4 -1.77 -13.99 3.16
C LEU A 4 -2.35 -14.89 4.25
N SER A 5 -3.48 -15.57 3.96
CA SER A 5 -3.87 -16.78 4.71
C SER A 5 -4.78 -17.72 3.91
N THR A 6 -4.69 -19.03 4.20
CA THR A 6 -5.55 -20.15 3.76
C THR A 6 -5.42 -20.68 2.32
N LEU A 7 -5.85 -21.96 2.17
CA LEU A 7 -5.86 -22.89 1.02
C LEU A 7 -6.44 -22.42 -0.33
N GLN A 8 -6.68 -21.13 -0.52
CA GLN A 8 -7.15 -20.54 -1.77
C GLN A 8 -6.11 -19.52 -2.19
N ILE A 9 -5.62 -19.56 -3.43
CA ILE A 9 -4.64 -18.60 -3.95
C ILE A 9 -5.22 -17.18 -3.75
N LYS A 10 -4.66 -16.44 -2.78
CA LYS A 10 -5.09 -15.07 -2.40
C LYS A 10 -4.35 -13.97 -3.14
N CYS A 11 -3.17 -14.31 -3.66
CA CYS A 11 -2.28 -13.50 -4.47
C CYS A 11 -1.40 -14.48 -5.28
N ALA A 12 -0.94 -14.09 -6.46
CA ALA A 12 0.04 -14.87 -7.21
C ALA A 12 1.42 -14.79 -6.53
N GLN A 13 2.28 -15.78 -6.81
CA GLN A 13 3.71 -15.70 -6.49
C GLN A 13 4.36 -14.74 -7.49
N TYR A 14 4.35 -13.43 -7.19
CA TYR A 14 4.84 -12.38 -8.10
C TYR A 14 6.32 -11.99 -7.87
N TRP A 15 7.01 -12.65 -6.92
CA TRP A 15 8.40 -12.39 -6.61
C TRP A 15 9.22 -13.69 -6.61
N PRO A 16 10.51 -13.65 -7.00
CA PRO A 16 11.39 -14.81 -6.98
C PRO A 16 11.49 -15.46 -5.58
N GLN A 17 11.51 -16.79 -5.55
CA GLN A 17 11.78 -17.58 -4.33
C GLN A 17 13.29 -17.94 -4.25
N LYS A 18 13.74 -18.68 -3.24
CA LYS A 18 15.18 -18.99 -3.08
C LYS A 18 15.70 -19.94 -4.16
N GLU A 19 14.80 -20.78 -4.66
CA GLU A 19 14.99 -21.77 -5.70
C GLU A 19 15.03 -21.10 -7.09
N GLU A 20 14.12 -20.16 -7.32
CA GLU A 20 13.96 -19.38 -8.54
C GLU A 20 14.46 -17.95 -8.32
N LYS A 21 15.78 -17.75 -8.42
CA LYS A 21 16.45 -16.47 -8.08
C LYS A 21 15.98 -15.26 -8.90
N GLU A 22 15.43 -15.49 -10.09
CA GLU A 22 14.96 -14.45 -10.99
C GLU A 22 13.59 -14.82 -11.58
N MET A 23 12.76 -13.80 -11.81
CA MET A 23 11.50 -13.89 -12.56
C MET A 23 11.53 -12.91 -13.73
N PHE A 24 11.06 -13.34 -14.89
CA PHE A 24 10.94 -12.51 -16.08
C PHE A 24 9.47 -12.27 -16.44
N PHE A 25 9.13 -11.00 -16.71
CA PHE A 25 7.80 -10.54 -17.09
C PHE A 25 7.84 -10.07 -18.55
N GLU A 26 7.53 -10.98 -19.47
CA GLU A 26 7.55 -10.75 -20.93
C GLU A 26 6.63 -9.62 -21.39
N ASP A 27 5.46 -9.50 -20.76
CA ASP A 27 4.41 -8.53 -21.10
C ASP A 27 4.83 -7.07 -20.86
N THR A 28 5.72 -6.85 -19.91
CA THR A 28 6.14 -5.54 -19.41
C THR A 28 7.64 -5.29 -19.54
N ASN A 29 8.40 -6.28 -20.01
CA ASN A 29 9.86 -6.24 -20.21
C ASN A 29 10.65 -5.91 -18.92
N PHE A 30 10.25 -6.54 -17.80
CA PHE A 30 10.98 -6.44 -16.53
C PHE A 30 11.55 -7.79 -16.09
N THR A 31 12.73 -7.75 -15.47
CA THR A 31 13.27 -8.87 -14.68
C THR A 31 13.32 -8.46 -13.22
N LEU A 32 12.93 -9.37 -12.32
CA LEU A 32 12.96 -9.18 -10.87
C LEU A 32 13.85 -10.26 -10.25
N ILE A 33 14.87 -9.85 -9.49
CA ILE A 33 15.90 -10.74 -8.93
C ILE A 33 15.88 -10.69 -7.41
N LEU A 34 15.97 -11.83 -6.73
CA LEU A 34 16.11 -11.91 -5.27
C LEU A 34 17.58 -11.71 -4.89
N ILE A 35 17.89 -10.60 -4.22
CA ILE A 35 19.25 -10.28 -3.76
C ILE A 35 19.49 -10.83 -2.34
N SER A 36 18.56 -10.60 -1.41
CA SER A 36 18.65 -11.10 -0.04
C SER A 36 17.26 -11.26 0.61
N GLU A 37 17.20 -12.05 1.68
CA GLU A 37 16.00 -12.29 2.47
C GLU A 37 16.37 -12.42 3.96
N ASP A 38 15.76 -11.59 4.81
CA ASP A 38 15.80 -11.67 6.27
C ASP A 38 14.43 -12.17 6.78
N ILE A 39 14.42 -13.32 7.44
CA ILE A 39 13.21 -14.01 7.92
C ILE A 39 13.12 -13.84 9.44
N LYS A 40 12.03 -13.24 9.91
CA LYS A 40 11.65 -13.14 11.32
C LYS A 40 10.42 -13.99 11.61
N SER A 41 10.09 -14.17 12.89
CA SER A 41 8.99 -15.04 13.32
C SER A 41 7.61 -14.68 12.74
N TYR A 42 7.34 -13.38 12.50
CA TYR A 42 6.05 -12.89 12.00
C TYR A 42 6.12 -12.01 10.73
N TYR A 43 7.31 -11.77 10.20
CA TYR A 43 7.52 -11.04 8.95
C TYR A 43 8.79 -11.46 8.22
N THR A 44 8.93 -10.99 6.98
CA THR A 44 10.12 -11.21 6.15
C THR A 44 10.41 -9.93 5.37
N VAL A 45 11.68 -9.54 5.29
CA VAL A 45 12.14 -8.44 4.43
C VAL A 45 12.98 -9.04 3.32
N ARG A 46 12.70 -8.68 2.06
CA ARG A 46 13.53 -9.06 0.91
C ARG A 46 14.10 -7.80 0.25
N LEU A 47 15.36 -7.87 -0.15
CA LEU A 47 15.92 -6.94 -1.13
C LEU A 47 15.73 -7.57 -2.51
N LEU A 48 15.00 -6.90 -3.37
CA LEU A 48 14.79 -7.30 -4.76
C LEU A 48 15.43 -6.27 -5.69
N GLU A 49 16.01 -6.71 -6.80
CA GLU A 49 16.45 -5.83 -7.88
C GLU A 49 15.44 -5.92 -9.02
N LEU A 50 14.81 -4.80 -9.36
CA LEU A 50 13.93 -4.67 -10.52
C LEU A 50 14.71 -4.02 -11.66
N LYS A 51 14.83 -4.75 -12.78
CA LYS A 51 15.54 -4.32 -13.98
C LYS A 51 14.56 -4.11 -15.13
N ASN A 52 14.57 -2.92 -15.72
CA ASN A 52 13.88 -2.62 -16.97
C ASN A 52 14.76 -3.11 -18.14
N LEU A 53 14.24 -4.02 -18.99
CA LEU A 53 15.02 -4.55 -20.11
C LEU A 53 15.11 -3.61 -21.31
N ILE A 54 14.21 -2.62 -21.42
CA ILE A 54 14.19 -1.63 -22.50
C ILE A 54 15.19 -0.49 -22.19
N THR A 55 15.13 0.08 -20.98
CA THR A 55 15.99 1.22 -20.60
C THR A 55 17.30 0.81 -19.92
N HIS A 56 17.42 -0.45 -19.53
CA HIS A 56 18.51 -0.99 -18.70
C HIS A 56 18.65 -0.35 -17.31
N GLU A 57 17.68 0.47 -16.88
CA GLU A 57 17.62 0.95 -15.49
C GLU A 57 17.41 -0.22 -14.51
N MET A 58 18.07 -0.12 -13.36
CA MET A 58 17.95 -1.06 -12.25
C MET A 58 17.56 -0.30 -10.98
N ARG A 59 16.65 -0.85 -10.19
CA ARG A 59 16.16 -0.24 -8.95
C ARG A 59 16.06 -1.29 -7.84
N GLU A 60 16.58 -0.97 -6.67
CA GLU A 60 16.39 -1.77 -5.46
C GLU A 60 14.97 -1.55 -4.91
N ILE A 61 14.30 -2.65 -4.57
CA ILE A 61 12.93 -2.68 -4.05
C ILE A 61 12.92 -3.46 -2.73
N LEU A 62 12.57 -2.77 -1.63
CA LEU A 62 12.38 -3.41 -0.33
C LEU A 62 10.98 -4.03 -0.23
N HIS A 63 10.93 -5.36 -0.13
CA HIS A 63 9.69 -6.11 -0.05
C HIS A 63 9.44 -6.61 1.38
N PHE A 64 8.67 -5.82 2.13
CA PHE A 64 8.14 -6.17 3.44
C PHE A 64 6.93 -7.10 3.32
N HIS A 65 6.99 -8.28 3.92
CA HIS A 65 5.93 -9.30 3.94
C HIS A 65 5.60 -9.64 5.40
N TYR A 66 4.41 -9.27 5.88
CA TYR A 66 3.94 -9.64 7.22
C TYR A 66 3.18 -10.97 7.11
N THR A 67 3.70 -12.04 7.71
CA THR A 67 3.33 -13.42 7.39
C THR A 67 2.20 -13.97 8.26
N THR A 68 2.02 -13.50 9.49
CA THR A 68 1.08 -14.10 10.48
C THR A 68 -0.26 -13.38 10.63
N TRP A 69 -0.58 -12.37 9.83
CA TRP A 69 -1.84 -11.64 9.97
C TRP A 69 -3.02 -12.40 9.31
N PRO A 70 -3.98 -12.95 10.06
CA PRO A 70 -5.09 -13.72 9.51
C PRO A 70 -6.02 -12.88 8.61
N ASP A 71 -6.61 -13.50 7.58
CA ASP A 71 -7.68 -12.86 6.79
C ASP A 71 -8.87 -12.50 7.69
N PHE A 72 -9.41 -11.29 7.53
CA PHE A 72 -10.51 -10.69 8.32
C PHE A 72 -10.25 -10.48 9.82
N GLY A 73 -9.21 -11.09 10.38
CA GLY A 73 -8.75 -10.83 11.74
C GLY A 73 -7.79 -9.63 11.84
N VAL A 74 -7.08 -9.60 12.97
CA VAL A 74 -6.14 -8.57 13.39
C VAL A 74 -4.81 -9.23 13.80
N PRO A 75 -3.69 -8.49 13.87
CA PRO A 75 -2.46 -8.96 14.49
C PRO A 75 -2.68 -9.35 15.96
N GLU A 76 -1.88 -10.28 16.47
CA GLU A 76 -1.99 -10.80 17.84
C GLU A 76 -1.81 -9.71 18.91
N SER A 77 -0.93 -8.74 18.65
CA SER A 77 -0.71 -7.58 19.50
C SER A 77 -0.45 -6.30 18.69
N PRO A 78 -0.72 -5.11 19.26
CA PRO A 78 -0.25 -3.85 18.68
C PRO A 78 1.28 -3.78 18.57
N ALA A 79 2.02 -4.45 19.46
CA ALA A 79 3.49 -4.41 19.51
C ALA A 79 4.14 -4.99 18.25
N SER A 80 3.73 -6.18 17.79
CA SER A 80 4.27 -6.76 16.55
C SER A 80 3.88 -5.98 15.30
N PHE A 81 2.66 -5.45 15.25
CA PHE A 81 2.24 -4.53 14.18
C PHE A 81 3.07 -3.23 14.18
N LEU A 82 3.29 -2.61 15.34
CA LEU A 82 4.03 -1.35 15.45
C LEU A 82 5.51 -1.55 15.17
N ASN A 83 6.17 -2.57 15.74
CA ASN A 83 7.56 -2.88 15.41
C ASN A 83 7.73 -3.03 13.88
N PHE A 84 6.88 -3.81 13.21
CA PHE A 84 6.88 -3.91 11.75
C PHE A 84 6.64 -2.58 11.02
N LEU A 85 5.67 -1.77 11.45
CA LEU A 85 5.43 -0.44 10.85
C LEU A 85 6.66 0.46 11.00
N PHE A 86 7.32 0.43 12.15
CA PHE A 86 8.54 1.19 12.38
C PHE A 86 9.71 0.66 11.53
N LYS A 87 9.85 -0.65 11.31
CA LYS A 87 10.82 -1.20 10.33
C LYS A 87 10.58 -0.68 8.90
N VAL A 88 9.32 -0.52 8.48
CA VAL A 88 9.00 0.10 7.18
C VAL A 88 9.39 1.58 7.16
N ARG A 89 9.15 2.34 8.25
CA ARG A 89 9.55 3.75 8.37
C ARG A 89 11.07 3.94 8.37
N GLU A 90 11.79 3.18 9.19
CA GLU A 90 13.25 3.20 9.33
C GLU A 90 13.97 2.93 8.00
N SER A 91 13.37 2.13 7.12
CA SER A 91 13.95 1.82 5.81
C SER A 91 13.98 2.99 4.81
N GLY A 92 13.34 4.12 5.11
CA GLY A 92 13.18 5.23 4.17
C GLY A 92 12.18 4.99 3.03
N SER A 93 11.53 3.80 2.97
CA SER A 93 10.51 3.48 1.96
C SER A 93 9.33 4.46 1.97
N LEU A 94 8.96 4.98 3.15
CA LEU A 94 7.90 5.97 3.34
C LEU A 94 8.35 7.43 3.12
N SER A 95 9.62 7.65 2.75
CA SER A 95 10.18 9.01 2.62
C SER A 95 9.74 9.69 1.32
N PRO A 96 9.41 11.00 1.33
CA PRO A 96 8.96 11.73 0.14
C PRO A 96 10.04 11.96 -0.93
N GLN A 97 11.27 11.43 -0.79
CA GLN A 97 12.22 11.40 -1.91
C GLN A 97 11.93 10.24 -2.88
N HIS A 98 11.02 9.34 -2.54
CA HIS A 98 10.61 8.19 -3.35
C HIS A 98 9.15 8.33 -3.83
N GLY A 99 8.77 7.50 -4.80
CA GLY A 99 7.36 7.34 -5.17
C GLY A 99 6.53 6.68 -4.05
N PRO A 100 5.19 6.76 -4.10
CA PRO A 100 4.32 6.19 -3.07
C PRO A 100 4.51 4.68 -2.88
N ILE A 101 4.48 4.21 -1.63
CA ILE A 101 4.64 2.78 -1.31
C ILE A 101 3.47 1.93 -1.82
N VAL A 102 3.78 0.70 -2.25
CA VAL A 102 2.76 -0.28 -2.66
C VAL A 102 2.34 -1.16 -1.47
N VAL A 103 1.19 -0.82 -0.88
CA VAL A 103 0.54 -1.60 0.20
C VAL A 103 -0.60 -2.41 -0.38
N HIS A 104 -0.60 -3.73 -0.20
CA HIS A 104 -1.73 -4.57 -0.60
C HIS A 104 -2.01 -5.67 0.43
N CYS A 105 -2.99 -6.51 0.11
CA CYS A 105 -3.25 -7.80 0.75
C CYS A 105 -3.92 -8.67 -0.32
N SER A 106 -4.98 -9.42 -0.04
CA SER A 106 -5.75 -10.07 -1.11
C SER A 106 -6.63 -9.07 -1.88
N ALA A 107 -7.50 -8.33 -1.19
CA ALA A 107 -8.37 -7.30 -1.82
C ALA A 107 -7.79 -5.87 -1.75
N GLY A 108 -6.69 -5.67 -1.01
CA GLY A 108 -6.06 -4.36 -0.82
C GLY A 108 -6.93 -3.34 -0.08
N ILE A 109 -7.82 -3.77 0.83
CA ILE A 109 -8.75 -2.86 1.55
C ILE A 109 -8.80 -3.07 3.07
N GLY A 110 -8.94 -4.29 3.59
CA GLY A 110 -9.02 -4.54 5.04
C GLY A 110 -7.70 -4.25 5.76
N ARG A 111 -6.77 -5.20 5.73
CA ARG A 111 -5.46 -5.09 6.38
C ARG A 111 -4.63 -3.91 5.87
N SER A 112 -4.69 -3.63 4.56
CA SER A 112 -4.03 -2.47 3.94
C SER A 112 -4.60 -1.15 4.45
N GLY A 113 -5.92 -1.05 4.63
CA GLY A 113 -6.56 0.11 5.25
C GLY A 113 -6.14 0.31 6.71
N THR A 114 -6.05 -0.76 7.49
CA THR A 114 -5.51 -0.70 8.86
C THR A 114 -4.06 -0.24 8.89
N PHE A 115 -3.20 -0.77 8.02
CA PHE A 115 -1.80 -0.34 7.92
C PHE A 115 -1.68 1.17 7.64
N CYS A 116 -2.29 1.63 6.54
CA CYS A 116 -2.19 3.03 6.13
C CYS A 116 -2.89 3.99 7.11
N LEU A 117 -3.99 3.58 7.77
CA LEU A 117 -4.69 4.42 8.74
C LEU A 117 -3.84 4.67 9.98
N VAL A 118 -3.23 3.61 10.54
CA VAL A 118 -2.39 3.77 11.75
C VAL A 118 -1.17 4.63 11.43
N ASP A 119 -0.51 4.39 10.30
CA ASP A 119 0.62 5.20 9.85
C ASP A 119 0.25 6.69 9.68
N THR A 120 -0.83 6.98 8.95
CA THR A 120 -1.32 8.34 8.71
C THR A 120 -1.69 9.05 10.02
N CYS A 121 -2.39 8.37 10.93
CA CYS A 121 -2.74 8.94 12.23
C CYS A 121 -1.49 9.27 13.05
N LEU A 122 -0.52 8.37 13.16
CA LEU A 122 0.73 8.62 13.89
C LEU A 122 1.54 9.76 13.25
N LEU A 123 1.56 9.89 11.92
CA LEU A 123 2.19 11.00 11.20
C LEU A 123 1.50 12.34 11.49
N LEU A 124 0.16 12.37 11.54
CA LEU A 124 -0.60 13.58 11.89
C LEU A 124 -0.38 14.00 13.34
N MET A 125 -0.32 13.04 14.28
CA MET A 125 0.01 13.31 15.68
C MET A 125 1.41 13.92 15.81
N ASP A 126 2.39 13.38 15.08
CA ASP A 126 3.77 13.86 15.10
C ASP A 126 3.90 15.27 14.50
N LYS A 127 3.30 15.52 13.34
CA LYS A 127 3.32 16.84 12.68
C LYS A 127 2.64 17.92 13.52
N ARG A 128 1.57 17.59 14.24
CA ARG A 128 0.82 18.55 15.08
C ARG A 128 1.35 18.68 16.51
N LYS A 129 2.18 17.73 16.97
CA LYS A 129 2.63 17.58 18.37
C LYS A 129 1.49 17.57 19.39
N ASP A 130 0.31 17.15 18.96
CA ASP A 130 -0.91 17.02 19.77
C ASP A 130 -1.70 15.77 19.34
N PRO A 131 -1.59 14.65 20.08
CA PRO A 131 -2.36 13.45 19.82
C PRO A 131 -3.89 13.63 19.91
N SER A 132 -4.37 14.60 20.71
CA SER A 132 -5.81 14.81 20.90
C SER A 132 -6.49 15.43 19.67
N SER A 133 -5.72 16.05 18.78
CA SER A 133 -6.21 16.67 17.55
C SER A 133 -6.64 15.69 16.43
N VAL A 134 -6.32 14.39 16.55
CA VAL A 134 -6.47 13.42 15.45
C VAL A 134 -7.71 12.54 15.64
N ASP A 135 -8.80 12.86 14.92
CA ASP A 135 -9.97 11.95 14.83
C ASP A 135 -9.71 10.84 13.80
N ILE A 136 -9.40 9.65 14.31
CA ILE A 136 -9.18 8.42 13.53
C ILE A 136 -10.35 8.09 12.58
N LYS A 137 -11.61 8.40 12.95
CA LYS A 137 -12.76 8.18 12.05
C LYS A 137 -12.72 9.12 10.87
N GLN A 138 -12.40 10.40 11.10
CA GLN A 138 -12.37 11.39 10.03
C GLN A 138 -11.21 11.12 9.07
N VAL A 139 -10.05 10.70 9.58
CA VAL A 139 -8.93 10.22 8.73
C VAL A 139 -9.37 9.02 7.89
N LEU A 140 -10.03 8.02 8.47
CA LEU A 140 -10.54 6.85 7.73
C LEU A 140 -11.60 7.22 6.68
N LEU A 141 -12.49 8.17 6.97
CA LEU A 141 -13.50 8.66 6.03
C LEU A 141 -12.84 9.35 4.84
N GLU A 142 -11.84 10.22 5.07
CA GLU A 142 -11.10 10.87 3.99
C GLU A 142 -10.29 9.85 3.16
N MET A 143 -9.59 8.90 3.79
CA MET A 143 -8.90 7.83 3.06
C MET A 143 -9.86 7.00 2.18
N ARG A 144 -11.12 6.84 2.59
CA ARG A 144 -12.15 6.12 1.82
C ARG A 144 -12.63 6.88 0.57
N ASN A 145 -12.33 8.18 0.43
CA ASN A 145 -12.55 8.92 -0.81
C ASN A 145 -11.61 8.46 -1.93
N TYR A 146 -10.41 7.98 -1.60
CA TYR A 146 -9.41 7.48 -2.57
C TYR A 146 -9.55 5.97 -2.85
N ARG A 147 -10.02 5.18 -1.88
CA ARG A 147 -10.27 3.74 -2.06
C ARG A 147 -11.44 3.27 -1.21
N MET A 148 -12.45 2.67 -1.84
CA MET A 148 -13.62 2.16 -1.12
C MET A 148 -13.26 1.04 -0.11
N GLY A 149 -14.06 0.91 0.95
CA GLY A 149 -14.04 -0.28 1.81
C GLY A 149 -12.79 -0.48 2.67
N LEU A 150 -11.91 0.52 2.81
CA LEU A 150 -10.77 0.46 3.74
C LEU A 150 -11.26 0.12 5.15
N ILE A 151 -10.60 -0.85 5.80
CA ILE A 151 -11.05 -1.49 7.05
C ILE A 151 -12.40 -2.20 6.90
N GLN A 152 -12.38 -3.53 6.94
CA GLN A 152 -13.53 -4.39 6.61
C GLN A 152 -14.29 -4.95 7.83
N THR A 153 -13.68 -4.94 9.02
CA THR A 153 -14.32 -5.46 10.25
C THR A 153 -14.25 -4.43 11.39
N ALA A 154 -15.20 -4.52 12.32
CA ALA A 154 -15.18 -3.69 13.53
C ALA A 154 -13.92 -3.95 14.38
N ASP A 155 -13.42 -5.19 14.39
CA ASP A 155 -12.18 -5.57 15.08
C ASP A 155 -10.95 -4.91 14.45
N GLN A 156 -10.88 -4.80 13.11
CA GLN A 156 -9.82 -4.04 12.43
C GLN A 156 -9.85 -2.53 12.76
N LEU A 157 -11.05 -1.94 12.91
CA LEU A 157 -11.17 -0.56 13.38
C LEU A 157 -10.72 -0.43 14.83
N ARG A 158 -11.20 -1.31 15.73
CA ARG A 158 -10.80 -1.36 17.15
C ARG A 158 -9.28 -1.56 17.29
N PHE A 159 -8.69 -2.42 16.49
CA PHE A 159 -7.23 -2.63 16.46
C PHE A 159 -6.49 -1.38 15.99
N SER A 160 -7.00 -0.66 14.99
CA SER A 160 -6.40 0.61 14.56
C SER A 160 -6.38 1.64 15.70
N TYR A 161 -7.45 1.72 16.52
CA TYR A 161 -7.46 2.54 17.74
C TYR A 161 -6.40 2.10 18.75
N LEU A 162 -6.26 0.79 19.01
CA LEU A 162 -5.25 0.27 19.93
C LEU A 162 -3.82 0.58 19.44
N ALA A 163 -3.53 0.33 18.15
CA ALA A 163 -2.22 0.58 17.57
C ALA A 163 -1.86 2.07 17.49
N VAL A 164 -2.82 2.97 17.19
CA VAL A 164 -2.58 4.42 17.26
C VAL A 164 -2.35 4.87 18.71
N THR A 165 -3.14 4.39 19.67
CA THR A 165 -2.99 4.76 21.09
C THR A 165 -1.65 4.30 21.67
N GLU A 166 -1.24 3.08 21.33
CA GLU A 166 0.06 2.54 21.73
C GLU A 166 1.21 3.27 21.04
N GLY A 167 1.13 3.44 19.72
CA GLY A 167 2.13 4.15 18.91
C GLY A 167 2.32 5.62 19.30
N ALA A 168 1.27 6.27 19.80
CA ALA A 168 1.33 7.66 20.26
C ALA A 168 2.31 7.85 21.43
N LYS A 169 2.58 6.83 22.25
CA LYS A 169 3.58 6.91 23.33
C LYS A 169 4.98 7.27 22.80
N PHE A 170 5.39 6.61 21.71
CA PHE A 170 6.64 6.89 21.01
C PHE A 170 6.67 8.31 20.45
N ILE A 171 5.59 8.73 19.79
CA ILE A 171 5.44 10.08 19.21
C ILE A 171 5.50 11.18 20.30
N MET A 172 5.03 10.89 21.51
CA MET A 172 5.13 11.78 22.68
C MET A 172 6.53 11.79 23.34
N GLY A 173 7.50 11.05 22.82
CA GLY A 173 8.90 11.09 23.25
C GLY A 173 9.34 9.95 24.17
N ASP A 174 8.49 8.96 24.45
CA ASP A 174 8.93 7.73 25.12
C ASP A 174 9.57 6.79 24.09
N SER A 175 10.86 6.97 23.82
CA SER A 175 11.61 6.11 22.89
C SER A 175 11.78 4.68 23.39
N SER A 176 11.59 4.42 24.70
CA SER A 176 11.80 3.09 25.29
C SER A 176 10.77 2.06 24.81
N VAL A 177 9.58 2.51 24.39
CA VAL A 177 8.52 1.61 23.90
C VAL A 177 8.92 0.88 22.62
N GLN A 178 9.86 1.41 21.83
CA GLN A 178 10.27 0.75 20.58
C GLN A 178 11.03 -0.55 20.86
N GLU A 179 11.95 -0.55 21.83
CA GLU A 179 12.63 -1.77 22.28
C GLU A 179 11.66 -2.72 22.96
N GLN A 180 10.72 -2.19 23.78
CA GLN A 180 9.65 -3.01 24.37
C GLN A 180 8.79 -3.69 23.30
N TRP A 181 8.45 -3.02 22.21
CA TRP A 181 7.70 -3.64 21.10
C TRP A 181 8.54 -4.69 20.38
N LYS A 182 9.85 -4.48 20.22
CA LYS A 182 10.75 -5.48 19.66
C LYS A 182 10.75 -6.75 20.51
N GLU A 183 11.01 -6.62 21.81
CA GLU A 183 10.96 -7.70 22.80
C GLU A 183 9.59 -8.42 22.79
N LEU A 184 8.49 -7.67 22.96
CA LEU A 184 7.13 -8.21 23.00
C LEU A 184 6.67 -8.83 21.66
N SER A 185 7.26 -8.43 20.54
CA SER A 185 6.98 -9.02 19.23
C SER A 185 7.64 -10.37 19.02
N ASN A 186 8.66 -10.72 19.83
CA ASN A 186 9.41 -11.98 19.72
C ASN A 186 9.95 -12.24 18.30
N GLU A 187 10.49 -11.20 17.63
CA GLU A 187 10.88 -11.28 16.20
C GLU A 187 12.03 -12.26 15.91
N ASP A 188 12.95 -12.39 16.88
CA ASP A 188 14.18 -13.18 16.78
C ASP A 188 14.03 -14.62 17.32
N LEU A 189 12.80 -15.12 17.52
CA LEU A 189 12.60 -16.55 17.80
C LEU A 189 13.05 -17.41 16.60
N ASP A 190 13.75 -18.50 16.88
CA ASP A 190 14.16 -19.51 15.91
C ASP A 190 13.00 -19.91 14.98
N PRO A 191 13.29 -20.21 13.70
CA PRO A 191 12.35 -20.03 12.60
C PRO A 191 11.01 -20.75 12.80
N PRO A 192 9.89 -20.12 12.39
CA PRO A 192 8.58 -20.70 12.57
C PRO A 192 8.48 -22.06 11.86
N PRO A 193 7.83 -23.06 12.47
CA PRO A 193 7.66 -24.37 11.85
C PRO A 193 6.96 -24.23 10.49
N GLU A 194 7.40 -25.04 9.50
CA GLU A 194 6.83 -25.06 8.16
C GLU A 194 5.31 -25.14 8.20
N HIS A 195 4.65 -24.08 7.70
CA HIS A 195 3.21 -23.97 7.49
C HIS A 195 2.32 -24.65 8.55
N THR A 196 2.33 -24.16 9.79
CA THR A 196 1.25 -24.47 10.73
C THR A 196 -0.11 -24.02 10.14
N PRO A 197 -1.06 -24.94 9.88
CA PRO A 197 -2.34 -24.55 9.29
C PRO A 197 -3.16 -23.76 10.32
N PRO A 198 -3.80 -22.64 9.93
CA PRO A 198 -4.54 -21.81 10.87
C PRO A 198 -5.80 -22.52 11.41
N PRO A 199 -6.28 -22.13 12.61
CA PRO A 199 -7.48 -22.72 13.22
C PRO A 199 -8.73 -22.58 12.33
N PRO A 200 -9.73 -23.46 12.50
CA PRO A 200 -10.90 -23.52 11.63
C PRO A 200 -11.70 -22.22 11.61
N ARG A 201 -12.15 -21.83 10.41
CA ARG A 201 -12.93 -20.60 10.20
C ARG A 201 -14.25 -20.61 10.98
N PRO A 202 -14.67 -19.48 11.57
CA PRO A 202 -16.07 -19.31 11.96
C PRO A 202 -16.98 -19.45 10.72
N PRO A 203 -18.26 -19.87 10.90
CA PRO A 203 -19.16 -20.14 9.78
C PRO A 203 -19.35 -18.91 8.90
N LYS A 204 -19.49 -19.14 7.59
CA LYS A 204 -19.83 -18.08 6.62
C LYS A 204 -21.11 -17.38 7.10
N ARG A 205 -21.04 -16.07 7.39
CA ARG A 205 -22.26 -15.27 7.47
C ARG A 205 -22.95 -15.34 6.13
N THR A 206 -24.21 -15.80 6.13
CA THR A 206 -25.13 -15.58 5.04
C THR A 206 -25.24 -14.09 4.77
N SER A 207 -25.38 -13.72 3.50
CA SER A 207 -25.41 -12.33 3.06
C SER A 207 -26.72 -11.65 3.45
N GLU A 208 -26.82 -11.16 4.68
CA GLU A 208 -27.89 -10.26 5.10
C GLU A 208 -27.44 -9.39 6.29
N MET A 209 -26.68 -8.35 5.97
CA MET A 209 -26.68 -7.12 6.75
C MET A 209 -26.52 -5.99 5.74
N ASN A 210 -27.62 -5.33 5.40
CA ASN A 210 -27.56 -4.14 4.56
C ASN A 210 -26.66 -3.11 5.25
N ASN A 211 -25.60 -2.66 4.58
CA ASN A 211 -24.92 -1.43 5.00
C ASN A 211 -25.99 -0.34 5.09
N GLY A 212 -26.15 0.24 6.28
CA GLY A 212 -27.38 0.90 6.70
C GLY A 212 -27.88 1.95 5.70
N ARG A 213 -28.90 1.59 4.91
CA ARG A 213 -29.68 2.53 4.13
C ARG A 213 -30.64 3.25 5.06
N VAL A 214 -30.13 4.21 5.82
CA VAL A 214 -30.95 5.12 6.62
C VAL A 214 -31.74 6.00 5.65
N HIS A 215 -33.04 5.70 5.51
CA HIS A 215 -33.98 6.63 4.90
C HIS A 215 -34.43 7.62 5.97
N GLY A 216 -34.21 8.92 5.73
CA GLY A 216 -34.85 10.01 6.47
C GLY A 216 -34.30 10.26 7.87
N ASP A 217 -33.13 10.88 7.96
CA ASP A 217 -33.06 12.28 8.43
C ASP A 217 -31.66 12.85 8.16
N MET A 218 -31.59 13.91 7.36
CA MET A 218 -30.33 14.53 6.96
C MET A 218 -29.99 15.69 7.89
N GLU A 219 -29.66 15.37 9.15
CA GLU A 219 -28.72 16.25 9.86
C GLU A 219 -27.40 16.20 9.09
N VAL A 220 -27.10 17.31 8.41
CA VAL A 220 -25.83 17.49 7.72
C VAL A 220 -24.74 17.53 8.78
N LEU A 221 -24.11 16.37 9.03
CA LEU A 221 -22.86 16.29 9.75
C LEU A 221 -21.90 17.26 9.05
N SER A 222 -21.61 18.37 9.72
CA SER A 222 -20.91 19.49 9.11
C SER A 222 -19.58 19.00 8.57
N LYS A 223 -19.42 19.04 7.24
CA LYS A 223 -18.12 18.78 6.61
C LYS A 223 -17.10 19.69 7.28
N HIS A 224 -16.16 19.13 8.01
CA HIS A 224 -15.04 19.89 8.57
C HIS A 224 -13.98 19.99 7.46
N PRO A 225 -13.91 21.11 6.71
CA PRO A 225 -13.07 21.18 5.51
C PRO A 225 -11.60 20.99 5.87
N ARG A 226 -11.25 21.42 7.09
CA ARG A 226 -9.95 21.32 7.71
C ARG A 226 -9.32 19.93 7.67
N ALA A 227 -10.08 18.84 7.84
CA ALA A 227 -9.48 17.50 7.81
C ALA A 227 -9.16 17.03 6.38
N GLU A 228 -10.04 17.35 5.43
CA GLU A 228 -9.88 17.06 3.99
C GLU A 228 -8.71 17.91 3.43
N GLU A 229 -8.70 19.21 3.71
CA GLU A 229 -7.63 20.13 3.32
C GLU A 229 -6.29 19.80 3.99
N GLU A 230 -6.24 19.40 5.27
CA GLU A 230 -4.97 19.07 5.94
C GLU A 230 -4.40 17.71 5.50
N ILE A 231 -5.22 16.70 5.20
CA ILE A 231 -4.73 15.44 4.61
C ILE A 231 -4.21 15.69 3.20
N LYS A 232 -4.94 16.46 2.39
CA LYS A 232 -4.50 16.89 1.06
C LYS A 232 -3.24 17.76 1.12
N TYR A 233 -3.11 18.64 2.11
CA TYR A 233 -1.91 19.44 2.35
C TYR A 233 -0.73 18.58 2.81
N VAL A 234 -0.96 17.55 3.63
CA VAL A 234 0.10 16.60 4.02
C VAL A 234 0.57 15.81 2.81
N ALA A 235 -0.34 15.34 1.96
CA ALA A 235 0.00 14.70 0.69
C ALA A 235 0.75 15.66 -0.24
N SER A 236 0.26 16.87 -0.46
CA SER A 236 0.89 17.84 -1.35
C SER A 236 2.21 18.40 -0.81
N THR A 237 2.40 18.43 0.51
CA THR A 237 3.70 18.81 1.13
C THR A 237 4.73 17.71 0.92
N LEU A 238 4.32 16.43 1.02
CA LEU A 238 5.18 15.30 0.70
C LEU A 238 5.54 15.34 -0.81
N GLU A 239 4.56 15.53 -1.70
CA GLU A 239 4.78 15.70 -3.14
C GLU A 239 5.66 16.92 -3.49
N ALA A 240 5.47 18.07 -2.83
CA ALA A 240 6.31 19.25 -3.06
C ALA A 240 7.78 19.01 -2.66
N SER A 241 8.02 18.23 -1.60
CA SER A 241 9.38 17.82 -1.21
C SER A 241 10.04 16.78 -2.14
N VAL A 242 9.29 16.21 -3.10
CA VAL A 242 9.87 15.46 -4.24
C VAL A 242 10.52 16.42 -5.24
N LEU A 243 9.91 17.59 -5.45
CA LEU A 243 10.22 18.50 -6.57
C LEU A 243 11.37 19.48 -6.29
N ASP A 244 11.61 19.85 -5.03
CA ASP A 244 12.64 20.86 -4.67
C ASP A 244 13.99 20.24 -4.29
N GLY A 245 14.38 19.18 -5.01
CA GLY A 245 15.62 18.42 -4.80
C GLY A 245 16.90 19.13 -5.26
N ARG A 246 17.15 20.38 -4.83
CA ARG A 246 18.42 21.08 -5.10
C ARG A 246 19.37 21.02 -3.91
N ALA A 247 20.53 20.40 -4.13
CA ALA A 247 21.48 20.07 -3.09
C ALA A 247 21.99 21.28 -2.27
N CYS A 248 22.05 21.12 -0.95
CA CYS A 248 22.92 21.92 -0.08
C CYS A 248 23.56 21.01 0.98
N SER A 249 24.89 20.93 0.97
CA SER A 249 25.71 20.13 1.89
C SER A 249 26.03 20.91 3.15
N SER A 250 25.88 20.31 4.34
CA SER A 250 26.55 20.77 5.57
C SER A 250 26.71 19.64 6.60
N GLU A 251 27.97 19.24 6.77
CA GLU A 251 28.66 18.82 8.00
C GLU A 251 28.06 17.74 8.93
N GLN A 252 28.78 16.63 9.00
CA GLN A 252 28.61 15.56 9.99
C GLN A 252 29.35 15.91 11.29
N GLN A 253 28.76 15.60 12.45
CA GLN A 253 29.52 15.36 13.68
C GLN A 253 29.48 13.86 14.03
N VAL A 254 30.66 13.30 14.29
CA VAL A 254 30.90 11.87 14.50
C VAL A 254 30.93 11.59 16.00
N ILE A 255 30.18 10.57 16.43
CA ILE A 255 30.45 9.81 17.66
C ILE A 255 30.43 8.33 17.29
N GLU A 256 31.44 7.59 17.75
CA GLU A 256 31.85 6.29 17.23
C GLU A 256 31.63 5.18 18.26
N SER A 257 31.01 4.05 17.86
CA SER A 257 30.99 2.82 18.66
C SER A 257 30.86 1.53 17.82
N THR A 258 31.99 1.11 17.25
CA THR A 258 32.49 -0.28 17.18
C THR A 258 31.55 -1.45 16.75
N SER A 259 31.62 -1.78 15.44
CA SER A 259 31.77 -3.16 14.87
C SER A 259 30.56 -4.13 14.81
N PRO A 260 30.47 -5.08 13.83
CA PRO A 260 30.71 -5.03 12.36
C PRO A 260 29.64 -5.85 11.56
N ASP A 261 29.60 -6.04 10.23
CA ASP A 261 30.07 -5.32 9.02
C ASP A 261 29.01 -5.56 7.92
N ILE A 262 28.59 -4.53 7.15
CA ILE A 262 28.15 -4.69 5.76
C ILE A 262 28.68 -3.47 4.97
N THR A 263 29.84 -3.61 4.35
CA THR A 263 30.52 -2.51 3.65
C THR A 263 30.04 -2.31 2.21
N LEU A 264 29.18 -1.30 1.99
CA LEU A 264 28.69 -0.91 0.66
C LEU A 264 29.80 -0.26 -0.19
N ARG A 265 30.32 -1.01 -1.17
CA ARG A 265 31.50 -0.61 -1.95
C ARG A 265 31.15 0.27 -3.15
N LYS A 266 30.96 1.58 -2.91
CA LYS A 266 30.67 2.59 -3.95
C LYS A 266 31.83 2.69 -4.96
N ARG A 267 31.56 2.43 -6.25
CA ARG A 267 32.53 2.54 -7.35
C ARG A 267 32.25 3.81 -8.16
N THR A 268 33.25 4.66 -8.29
CA THR A 268 33.22 5.85 -9.16
C THR A 268 33.38 5.45 -10.63
N VAL A 269 32.61 6.09 -11.51
CA VAL A 269 32.84 6.14 -12.97
C VAL A 269 32.63 7.59 -13.41
N ASP A 270 33.51 8.07 -14.29
CA ASP A 270 33.63 9.48 -14.65
C ASP A 270 32.48 10.00 -15.51
N ALA A 271 32.17 11.29 -15.34
CA ALA A 271 31.21 12.01 -16.18
C ALA A 271 31.91 12.62 -17.41
N SER A 272 31.26 12.54 -18.57
CA SER A 272 31.65 13.27 -19.78
C SER A 272 30.39 13.93 -20.38
N PRO A 273 30.42 15.22 -20.77
CA PRO A 273 29.22 15.94 -21.18
C PRO A 273 28.89 15.73 -22.66
N CYS A 274 27.61 15.62 -22.98
CA CYS A 274 27.09 15.82 -24.33
C CYS A 274 25.84 16.72 -24.26
N ASN A 275 25.55 17.43 -25.34
CA ASN A 275 24.78 18.68 -25.32
C ASN A 275 23.26 18.50 -25.38
N ASP A 276 22.55 19.53 -24.90
CA ASP A 276 21.13 19.73 -25.17
C ASP A 276 20.86 19.88 -26.68
N GLU A 277 19.95 19.07 -27.23
CA GLU A 277 19.16 19.46 -28.39
C GLU A 277 17.66 19.31 -28.08
N ILE A 278 16.93 20.41 -28.30
CA ILE A 278 15.49 20.51 -28.07
C ILE A 278 14.77 19.99 -29.32
N LEU A 279 14.10 18.85 -29.21
CA LEU A 279 13.15 18.37 -30.22
C LEU A 279 11.71 18.55 -29.76
N LYS A 280 10.85 18.98 -30.70
CA LYS A 280 9.43 19.27 -30.48
C LYS A 280 8.61 17.97 -30.42
N PRO A 281 7.43 17.97 -29.75
CA PRO A 281 6.49 16.86 -29.86
C PRO A 281 5.84 16.81 -31.25
N GLU A 282 5.66 15.61 -31.78
CA GLU A 282 4.83 15.33 -32.97
C GLU A 282 3.40 14.94 -32.54
N GLU A 283 2.40 15.31 -33.34
CA GLU A 283 0.97 15.12 -33.05
C GLU A 283 0.35 14.01 -33.93
N GLU A 284 0.28 12.77 -33.41
CA GLU A 284 -0.47 11.62 -33.94
C GLU A 284 -0.97 10.80 -32.70
N ASP A 285 -2.16 10.21 -32.56
CA ASP A 285 -3.30 9.94 -33.45
C ASP A 285 -4.64 9.97 -32.68
N GLU A 286 -5.61 10.85 -33.00
CA GLU A 286 -7.02 10.66 -32.57
C GLU A 286 -7.86 9.88 -33.60
N GLU A 287 -7.46 9.89 -34.88
CA GLU A 287 -8.29 9.36 -35.98
C GLU A 287 -8.34 7.82 -36.01
N SER A 288 -7.23 7.17 -35.63
CA SER A 288 -7.09 5.71 -35.47
C SER A 288 -8.12 5.10 -34.50
N MET A 289 -8.41 5.81 -33.40
CA MET A 289 -9.38 5.32 -32.42
C MET A 289 -10.81 5.35 -32.99
N MET A 290 -11.15 6.35 -33.80
CA MET A 290 -12.52 6.52 -34.32
C MET A 290 -12.89 5.52 -35.43
N THR A 291 -11.92 4.98 -36.18
CA THR A 291 -12.17 3.90 -37.15
C THR A 291 -12.52 2.57 -36.50
N THR A 292 -11.94 2.26 -35.34
CA THR A 292 -12.03 0.95 -34.68
C THR A 292 -13.41 0.69 -34.05
N TRP A 293 -14.13 1.74 -33.61
CA TRP A 293 -15.38 1.61 -32.85
C TRP A 293 -16.67 1.58 -33.70
N LYS A 294 -16.60 2.00 -34.97
CA LYS A 294 -17.75 2.03 -35.90
C LYS A 294 -18.52 0.71 -36.00
N PRO A 295 -17.89 -0.47 -36.22
CA PRO A 295 -18.65 -1.73 -36.31
C PRO A 295 -19.31 -2.12 -34.98
N PHE A 296 -18.72 -1.73 -33.84
CA PHE A 296 -19.25 -2.08 -32.52
C PHE A 296 -20.55 -1.31 -32.20
N LEU A 297 -20.57 0.00 -32.50
CA LEU A 297 -21.76 0.84 -32.32
C LEU A 297 -22.94 0.43 -33.22
N VAL A 298 -22.67 0.04 -34.47
CA VAL A 298 -23.70 -0.46 -35.39
C VAL A 298 -24.35 -1.75 -34.86
N ASN A 299 -23.54 -2.68 -34.34
CA ASN A 299 -24.04 -3.92 -33.74
C ASN A 299 -24.91 -3.66 -32.51
N ILE A 300 -24.50 -2.73 -31.62
CA ILE A 300 -25.31 -2.35 -30.44
C ILE A 300 -26.67 -1.77 -30.87
N CYS A 301 -26.70 -0.86 -31.83
CA CYS A 301 -27.95 -0.30 -32.36
C CYS A 301 -28.86 -1.37 -33.01
N LEU A 302 -28.29 -2.34 -33.73
CA LEU A 302 -29.08 -3.41 -34.33
C LEU A 302 -29.72 -4.30 -33.26
N PHE A 303 -28.97 -4.66 -32.21
CA PHE A 303 -29.49 -5.45 -31.09
C PHE A 303 -30.58 -4.73 -30.29
N THR A 304 -30.45 -3.42 -30.04
CA THR A 304 -31.50 -2.65 -29.34
C THR A 304 -32.77 -2.52 -30.16
N VAL A 305 -32.68 -2.31 -31.48
CA VAL A 305 -33.85 -2.26 -32.37
C VAL A 305 -34.55 -3.63 -32.46
N LEU A 306 -33.79 -4.72 -32.59
CA LEU A 306 -34.36 -6.07 -32.65
C LEU A 306 -35.04 -6.48 -31.33
N THR A 307 -34.43 -6.17 -30.19
CA THR A 307 -35.03 -6.49 -28.87
C THR A 307 -36.26 -5.64 -28.57
N ALA A 308 -36.24 -4.34 -28.88
CA ALA A 308 -37.41 -3.48 -28.76
C ALA A 308 -38.56 -3.91 -29.70
N GLY A 309 -38.23 -4.28 -30.95
CA GLY A 309 -39.20 -4.81 -31.92
C GLY A 309 -39.82 -6.12 -31.47
N ALA A 310 -39.02 -7.07 -30.98
CA ALA A 310 -39.52 -8.33 -30.43
C ALA A 310 -40.43 -8.11 -29.20
N TYR A 311 -40.08 -7.18 -28.31
CA TYR A 311 -40.90 -6.81 -27.15
C TYR A 311 -42.25 -6.19 -27.56
N LEU A 312 -42.25 -5.31 -28.56
CA LEU A 312 -43.47 -4.72 -29.13
C LEU A 312 -44.37 -5.78 -29.78
N CYS A 313 -43.80 -6.67 -30.60
CA CYS A 313 -44.55 -7.78 -31.20
C CYS A 313 -45.14 -8.72 -30.14
N TYR A 314 -44.37 -9.05 -29.10
CA TYR A 314 -44.86 -9.85 -27.95
C TYR A 314 -46.03 -9.15 -27.24
N ARG A 315 -45.91 -7.83 -26.99
CA ARG A 315 -46.97 -7.03 -26.36
C ARG A 315 -48.25 -6.91 -27.18
N VAL A 316 -48.18 -6.98 -28.51
CA VAL A 316 -49.35 -6.93 -29.42
C VAL A 316 -49.98 -8.32 -29.61
N TYR A 317 -49.22 -9.40 -29.46
CA TYR A 317 -49.72 -10.76 -29.69
C TYR A 317 -50.34 -11.43 -28.45
N PHE A 318 -49.95 -10.99 -27.25
CA PHE A 318 -50.38 -11.58 -25.97
C PHE A 318 -51.18 -10.63 -25.07
N HIS A 319 -51.61 -9.46 -25.57
CA HIS A 319 -52.24 -8.44 -24.74
C HIS A 319 -53.23 -7.53 -25.48
#